data_AF-A0A9D9C287-F1
#
_entry.id   AF-A0A9D9C287-F1
#
_cell.length_a   1.000
_cell.length_b   1.000
_cell.length_c   1.000
_cell.angle_alpha   90.00
_cell.angle_beta   90.00
_cell.angle_gamma   90.00
#
_symmetry.space_group_name_H-M   'P 1'
#
loop_
_entity.id
_entity.type
_entity.pdbx_description
1 polymer ?
#
loop_
_entity_poly.entity_id
_entity_poly.type
_entity_poly.pdbx_seq_one_letter_code
_entity_poly.pdbx_strand_id
1 'polypeptide(L)'
;VRQAPVLFTACESWGEYCTAKIDNTGQRFLFTNAAGQQSPINILAISGYGGYYLGLSGLIIGRLTIPEIGEDIARVVCFDLACSNCYQNYNITKPLTLQTGGYAKCHSCQRTYNLNDCGSIADGPSGRNLYRYRVNYINDINGTLVVNNG
;
A
#
# COMPACT_ATOMS: atom_id res chain seq x y z
N VAL A 1 10.76 -14.04 -15.80
CA VAL A 1 10.77 -12.56 -15.70
C VAL A 1 9.76 -12.17 -14.64
N ARG A 2 10.18 -11.45 -13.58
CA ARG A 2 9.22 -10.99 -12.56
C ARG A 2 8.35 -9.90 -13.16
N GLN A 3 7.03 -10.12 -13.18
CA GLN A 3 6.12 -9.25 -13.91
C GLN A 3 6.04 -7.84 -13.29
N ALA A 4 6.10 -7.72 -11.95
CA ALA A 4 6.05 -6.45 -11.23
C ALA A 4 7.28 -6.20 -10.35
N PRO A 5 8.42 -5.72 -10.90
CA PRO A 5 9.65 -5.47 -10.14
C PRO A 5 9.46 -4.55 -8.92
N VAL A 6 8.70 -3.46 -9.06
CA VAL A 6 8.45 -2.50 -7.97
C VAL A 6 7.70 -3.15 -6.80
N LEU A 7 6.65 -3.93 -7.08
CA LEU A 7 5.92 -4.66 -6.04
C LEU A 7 6.81 -5.70 -5.38
N PHE A 8 7.57 -6.43 -6.19
CA PHE A 8 8.48 -7.46 -5.69
C PHE A 8 9.51 -6.87 -4.71
N THR A 9 10.15 -5.75 -5.06
CA THR A 9 11.08 -5.07 -4.16
C THR A 9 10.40 -4.62 -2.87
N ALA A 10 9.18 -4.08 -2.94
CA ALA A 10 8.43 -3.69 -1.75
C ALA A 10 8.12 -4.88 -0.82
N CYS A 11 7.85 -6.07 -1.37
CA CYS A 11 7.58 -7.26 -0.56
C CYS A 11 8.83 -7.91 0.04
N GLU A 12 9.98 -7.82 -0.64
CA GLU A 12 11.20 -8.52 -0.21
C GLU A 12 12.19 -7.66 0.57
N SER A 13 12.22 -6.35 0.30
CA SER A 13 13.15 -5.42 0.96
C SER A 13 12.52 -4.77 2.19
N TRP A 14 13.27 -4.73 3.28
CA TRP A 14 12.85 -4.17 4.55
C TRP A 14 12.68 -2.65 4.45
N GLY A 15 11.52 -2.14 4.86
CA GLY A 15 11.20 -0.71 4.84
C GLY A 15 10.91 -0.14 3.46
N GLU A 16 10.82 -0.99 2.45
CA GLU A 16 10.45 -0.60 1.09
C GLU A 16 8.95 -0.74 0.87
N TYR A 17 8.38 0.24 0.19
CA TYR A 17 6.95 0.31 -0.07
C TYR A 17 6.69 0.76 -1.50
N CYS A 18 5.53 0.37 -2.01
CA CYS A 18 4.99 0.87 -3.27
C CYS A 18 3.50 1.16 -3.11
N THR A 19 2.98 2.02 -3.99
CA THR A 19 1.54 2.20 -4.16
C THR A 19 1.03 1.25 -5.24
N ALA A 20 -0.19 0.75 -5.12
CA ALA A 20 -0.89 0.01 -6.15
C ALA A 20 -2.20 0.73 -6.51
N LYS A 21 -2.38 1.04 -7.79
CA LYS A 21 -3.58 1.69 -8.34
C LYS A 21 -4.04 0.98 -9.59
N ILE A 22 -5.28 1.23 -9.99
CA ILE A 22 -5.71 1.01 -11.37
C ILE A 22 -5.34 2.26 -12.15
N ASP A 23 -4.73 2.09 -13.32
CA ASP A 23 -4.40 3.22 -14.18
C ASP A 23 -5.65 3.89 -14.78
N ASN A 24 -5.48 5.05 -15.41
CA ASN A 24 -6.60 5.84 -15.91
C ASN A 24 -7.39 5.13 -17.03
N THR A 25 -6.82 4.10 -17.66
CA THR A 25 -7.52 3.31 -18.69
C THR A 25 -8.37 2.19 -18.09
N GLY A 26 -8.20 1.87 -16.80
CA GLY A 26 -8.89 0.76 -16.16
C GLY A 26 -8.30 -0.61 -16.51
N GLN A 27 -7.17 -0.67 -17.22
CA GLN A 27 -6.66 -1.89 -17.82
C GLN A 27 -5.41 -2.43 -17.15
N ARG A 28 -4.76 -1.63 -16.28
CA ARG A 28 -3.50 -2.03 -15.66
C ARG A 28 -3.49 -1.75 -14.17
N PHE A 29 -2.92 -2.68 -13.42
CA PHE A 29 -2.38 -2.36 -12.10
C PHE A 29 -1.09 -1.58 -12.28
N LEU A 30 -0.99 -0.43 -11.62
CA LEU A 30 0.18 0.43 -11.64
C LEU A 30 0.82 0.43 -10.25
N PHE A 31 2.00 -0.19 -10.15
CA PHE A 31 2.80 -0.17 -8.94
C PHE A 31 3.82 0.97 -9.02
N THR A 32 3.88 1.86 -8.02
CA THR A 32 4.80 3.02 -8.01
C THR A 32 5.54 3.13 -6.67
N ASN A 33 6.88 3.16 -6.68
CA ASN A 33 7.67 3.37 -5.45
C ASN A 33 7.84 4.86 -5.10
N ALA A 34 8.50 5.15 -3.97
CA ALA A 34 8.72 6.53 -3.50
C ALA A 34 9.60 7.37 -4.45
N ALA A 35 10.45 6.73 -5.25
CA ALA A 35 11.27 7.38 -6.29
C ALA A 35 10.49 7.64 -7.59
N GLY A 36 9.21 7.24 -7.67
CA GLY A 36 8.37 7.41 -8.86
C GLY A 36 8.59 6.35 -9.95
N GLN A 37 9.39 5.33 -9.70
CA GLN A 37 9.56 4.21 -10.64
C GLN A 37 8.30 3.36 -10.67
N GLN A 38 7.93 2.89 -11.86
CA GLN A 38 6.66 2.20 -12.10
C GLN A 38 6.84 0.79 -12.65
N SER A 39 5.93 -0.11 -12.27
CA SER A 39 5.77 -1.44 -12.88
C SER A 39 4.30 -1.65 -13.24
N PRO A 40 3.89 -1.47 -14.51
CA PRO A 40 2.53 -1.73 -14.95
C PRO A 40 2.28 -3.21 -15.22
N ILE A 41 1.12 -3.73 -14.82
CA ILE A 41 0.66 -5.11 -15.07
C ILE A 41 -0.71 -5.09 -15.75
N ASN A 42 -0.85 -5.76 -16.89
CA ASN A 42 -2.13 -5.88 -17.58
C ASN A 42 -3.12 -6.71 -16.77
N ILE A 43 -4.33 -6.17 -16.65
CA ILE A 43 -5.49 -6.87 -16.10
C ILE A 43 -6.04 -7.78 -17.19
N LEU A 44 -6.03 -9.10 -16.95
CA LEU A 44 -6.49 -10.09 -17.95
C LEU A 44 -8.03 -10.24 -17.91
N ALA A 45 -8.61 -10.62 -19.05
CA ALA A 45 -10.06 -10.66 -19.26
C ALA A 45 -10.81 -11.68 -18.39
N ILE A 46 -10.15 -12.77 -17.95
CA ILE A 46 -10.75 -13.81 -17.08
C ILE A 46 -11.07 -13.29 -15.68
N SER A 47 -10.37 -12.26 -15.20
CA SER A 47 -10.61 -11.65 -13.90
C SER A 47 -11.64 -10.50 -13.95
N GLY A 48 -12.18 -10.17 -15.13
CA GLY A 48 -13.08 -9.02 -15.36
C GLY A 48 -14.55 -9.18 -14.97
N TYR A 49 -14.97 -10.32 -14.41
CA TYR A 49 -16.36 -10.53 -13.97
C TYR A 49 -16.67 -9.95 -12.57
N GLY A 50 -15.66 -9.49 -11.84
CA GLY A 50 -15.82 -8.74 -10.58
C GLY A 50 -15.08 -7.42 -10.70
N GLY A 51 -15.74 -6.29 -10.40
CA GLY A 51 -15.06 -4.99 -10.36
C GLY A 51 -13.85 -5.04 -9.42
N TYR A 52 -12.72 -4.48 -9.84
CA TYR A 52 -11.52 -4.38 -9.00
C TYR A 52 -11.65 -3.16 -8.09
N TYR A 53 -11.76 -3.40 -6.79
CA TYR A 53 -11.74 -2.33 -5.78
C TYR A 53 -10.41 -2.38 -5.02
N LEU A 54 -9.53 -1.42 -5.26
CA LEU A 54 -8.27 -1.25 -4.54
C LEU A 54 -8.44 -0.20 -3.45
N GLY A 55 -9.05 -0.60 -2.33
CA GLY A 55 -9.32 0.31 -1.22
C GLY A 55 -10.11 1.56 -1.68
N LEU A 56 -9.94 2.67 -0.96
CA LEU A 56 -10.61 3.93 -1.22
C LEU A 56 -9.91 4.80 -2.27
N SER A 57 -8.59 4.67 -2.43
CA SER A 57 -7.80 5.45 -3.40
C SER A 57 -6.65 4.68 -4.05
N GLY A 58 -6.61 3.36 -3.86
CA GLY A 58 -5.46 2.51 -4.08
C GLY A 58 -4.95 1.92 -2.76
N LEU A 59 -3.86 1.16 -2.86
CA LEU A 59 -3.20 0.53 -1.72
C LEU A 59 -1.76 1.02 -1.59
N ILE A 60 -1.21 0.92 -0.38
CA ILE A 60 0.24 0.98 -0.10
C ILE A 60 0.64 -0.42 0.37
N ILE A 61 1.62 -1.03 -0.27
CA ILE A 61 2.09 -2.39 0.01
C ILE A 61 3.59 -2.33 0.26
N GLY A 62 4.07 -3.01 1.30
CA GLY A 62 5.50 -3.13 1.57
C GLY A 62 5.82 -4.01 2.75
N ARG A 63 7.09 -4.12 3.10
CA ARG A 63 7.57 -4.94 4.22
C ARG A 63 8.07 -4.05 5.35
N LEU A 64 7.65 -4.36 6.58
CA LEU A 64 8.12 -3.64 7.76
C LEU A 64 9.64 -3.80 7.95
N THR A 65 10.27 -2.83 8.60
CA THR A 65 11.70 -2.92 8.99
C THR A 65 11.93 -3.79 10.22
N ILE A 66 10.91 -3.99 11.05
CA ILE A 66 10.95 -4.84 12.26
C ILE A 66 9.68 -5.68 12.35
N PRO A 67 9.73 -6.87 12.99
CA PRO A 67 8.52 -7.63 13.30
C PRO A 67 7.57 -6.83 14.22
N GLU A 68 6.28 -7.08 14.06
CA GLU A 68 5.29 -6.55 15.01
C GLU A 68 5.37 -7.32 16.34
N ILE A 69 4.81 -6.74 17.41
CA ILE A 69 4.81 -7.39 18.72
C ILE A 69 4.10 -8.74 18.62
N GLY A 70 4.79 -9.81 19.01
CA GLY A 70 4.27 -11.19 18.95
C GLY A 70 4.54 -11.91 17.63
N GLU A 71 5.32 -11.31 16.72
CA GLU A 71 5.73 -11.93 15.45
C GLU A 71 7.24 -12.16 15.40
N ASP A 72 7.66 -13.29 14.84
CA ASP A 72 9.08 -13.65 14.71
C ASP A 72 9.75 -13.03 13.47
N ILE A 73 8.95 -12.63 12.48
CA ILE A 73 9.42 -12.12 11.19
C ILE A 73 8.67 -10.85 10.80
N ALA A 74 9.35 -9.88 10.19
CA ALA A 74 8.64 -8.77 9.57
C ALA A 74 7.89 -9.26 8.35
N ARG A 75 6.59 -8.94 8.35
CA ARG A 75 5.63 -9.35 7.34
C ARG A 75 5.42 -8.26 6.32
N VAL A 76 4.91 -8.68 5.17
CA VAL A 76 4.31 -7.77 4.20
C VAL A 76 3.01 -7.21 4.79
N VAL A 77 2.82 -5.91 4.65
CA VAL A 77 1.66 -5.17 5.11
C VAL A 77 1.00 -4.41 3.97
N CYS A 78 -0.28 -4.13 4.14
CA CYS A 78 -1.04 -3.34 3.18
C CYS A 78 -1.88 -2.30 3.91
N PHE A 79 -1.79 -1.06 3.46
CA PHE A 79 -2.59 0.07 3.95
C PHE A 79 -3.43 0.66 2.81
N ASP A 80 -4.49 1.37 3.15
CA ASP A 80 -5.18 2.21 2.18
C ASP A 80 -4.31 3.40 1.77
N LEU A 81 -4.34 3.75 0.49
CA LEU A 81 -3.67 4.94 0.01
C LEU A 81 -4.41 6.22 0.39
N ALA A 82 -5.70 6.16 0.71
CA ALA A 82 -6.46 7.29 1.20
C ALA A 82 -6.08 7.63 2.64
N CYS A 83 -5.95 8.92 2.93
CA CYS A 83 -5.81 9.42 4.28
C CYS A 83 -7.04 9.06 5.13
N SER A 84 -6.86 8.22 6.15
CA SER A 84 -7.92 7.76 7.05
C SER A 84 -8.64 8.91 7.76
N ASN A 85 -7.89 9.93 8.21
CA ASN A 85 -8.44 11.09 8.90
C ASN A 85 -9.23 12.04 7.98
N CYS A 86 -8.81 12.23 6.72
CA CYS A 86 -9.59 13.02 5.76
C CYS A 86 -10.91 12.31 5.43
N TYR A 87 -10.85 10.99 5.26
CA TYR A 87 -12.04 10.19 5.01
C TYR A 87 -12.99 10.18 6.21
N GLN A 88 -12.48 9.95 7.42
CA GLN A 88 -13.31 9.88 8.62
C GLN A 88 -13.98 11.23 8.97
N ASN A 89 -13.25 12.35 8.85
CA ASN A 89 -13.76 13.63 9.32
C ASN A 89 -14.67 14.34 8.29
N TYR A 90 -14.44 14.08 7.00
CA TYR A 90 -15.10 14.84 5.94
C TYR A 90 -15.70 13.97 4.83
N ASN A 91 -15.60 12.64 4.94
CA ASN A 91 -16.03 11.68 3.92
C ASN A 91 -15.39 11.93 2.54
N ILE A 92 -14.15 12.44 2.52
CA ILE A 92 -13.39 12.71 1.28
C ILE A 92 -12.18 11.78 1.17
N THR A 93 -11.95 11.28 -0.04
CA THR A 93 -10.76 10.50 -0.36
C THR A 93 -9.62 11.43 -0.77
N LYS A 94 -8.52 11.39 0.00
CA LYS A 94 -7.30 12.16 -0.29
C LYS A 94 -6.12 11.20 -0.33
N PRO A 95 -5.61 10.84 -1.53
CA PRO A 95 -4.49 9.92 -1.62
C PRO A 95 -3.24 10.51 -0.96
N LEU A 96 -2.52 9.66 -0.26
CA LEU A 96 -1.22 9.97 0.33
C LEU A 96 -0.15 9.96 -0.76
N THR A 97 0.91 10.71 -0.52
CA THR A 97 2.15 10.63 -1.31
C THR A 97 3.13 9.76 -0.54
N LEU A 98 3.59 8.69 -1.17
CA LEU A 98 4.62 7.83 -0.60
C LEU A 98 5.97 8.57 -0.55
N GLN A 99 6.70 8.39 0.54
CA GLN A 99 8.01 8.98 0.79
C GLN A 99 9.03 7.88 1.08
N THR A 100 10.31 8.21 0.91
CA THR A 100 11.41 7.31 1.27
C THR A 100 11.42 7.05 2.78
N GLY A 101 12.00 5.92 3.20
CA GLY A 101 12.11 5.55 4.62
C GLY A 101 10.82 4.99 5.24
N GLY A 102 9.83 4.63 4.43
CA GLY A 102 8.58 4.03 4.91
C GLY A 102 7.61 5.05 5.51
N TYR A 103 7.49 6.21 4.89
CA TYR A 103 6.52 7.25 5.28
C TYR A 103 5.51 7.55 4.17
N ALA A 104 4.34 8.04 4.55
CA ALA A 104 3.33 8.52 3.60
C ALA A 104 2.71 9.83 4.09
N LYS A 105 2.64 10.85 3.22
CA LYS A 105 2.17 12.19 3.58
C LYS A 105 0.83 12.54 2.96
N CYS A 106 -0.12 12.97 3.79
CA CYS A 106 -1.34 13.61 3.31
C CYS A 106 -1.12 15.10 3.09
N HIS A 107 -1.27 15.56 1.86
CA HIS A 107 -1.09 16.98 1.52
C HIS A 107 -2.32 17.84 1.90
N SER A 108 -3.47 17.21 2.18
CA SER A 108 -4.68 17.92 2.56
C SER A 108 -4.72 18.26 4.06
N CYS A 109 -4.32 17.33 4.93
CA CYS A 109 -4.35 17.54 6.38
C CYS A 109 -2.96 17.60 7.03
N GLN A 110 -1.89 17.56 6.22
CA GLN A 110 -0.49 17.65 6.62
C GLN A 110 0.02 16.54 7.54
N ARG A 111 -0.75 15.47 7.79
CA ARG A 111 -0.26 14.30 8.52
C ARG A 111 0.76 13.50 7.72
N THR A 112 1.80 13.06 8.41
CA THR A 112 2.76 12.06 7.91
C THR A 112 2.58 10.79 8.71
N TYR A 113 2.44 9.66 8.02
CA TYR A 113 2.25 8.35 8.61
C TYR A 113 3.51 7.52 8.53
N ASN A 114 3.86 6.80 9.60
CA ASN A 114 4.95 5.83 9.64
C ASN A 114 4.41 4.45 9.27
N LEU A 115 4.78 3.96 8.09
CA LEU A 115 4.34 2.66 7.59
C LEU A 115 5.05 1.50 8.30
N ASN A 116 6.25 1.74 8.84
CA ASN A 116 6.99 0.77 9.64
C ASN A 116 6.44 0.62 11.07
N ASP A 117 5.54 1.50 11.49
CA ASP A 117 4.90 1.49 12.80
C ASP A 117 3.37 1.47 12.64
N CYS A 118 2.85 0.39 12.07
CA CYS A 118 1.41 0.14 11.94
C CYS A 118 0.59 1.27 11.27
N GLY A 119 1.23 2.13 10.46
CA GLY A 119 0.56 3.30 9.87
C GLY A 119 0.21 4.37 10.90
N SER A 120 0.98 4.50 11.98
CA SER A 120 0.81 5.52 13.02
C SER A 120 1.10 6.93 12.49
N ILE A 121 0.61 7.96 13.17
CA ILE A 121 0.90 9.36 12.83
C ILE A 121 2.27 9.71 13.41
N ALA A 122 3.25 9.95 12.54
CA ALA A 122 4.59 10.38 12.91
C ALA A 122 4.70 11.90 13.09
N ASP A 123 3.91 12.65 12.33
CA ASP A 123 3.89 14.12 12.36
C ASP A 123 2.52 14.67 11.92
N GLY A 124 2.20 15.87 12.41
CA GLY A 124 0.92 16.56 12.19
C GLY A 124 -0.11 16.31 13.30
N PRO A 125 -1.37 16.74 13.10
CA PRO A 125 -2.39 16.65 14.13
C PRO A 125 -2.70 15.20 14.54
N SER A 126 -3.02 14.98 15.81
CA SER A 126 -3.44 13.67 16.30
C SER A 126 -4.69 13.15 15.58
N GLY A 127 -4.90 11.84 15.62
CA GLY A 127 -5.99 11.19 14.91
C GLY A 127 -5.80 9.69 14.79
N ARG A 128 -6.47 9.10 13.81
CA ARG A 128 -6.44 7.65 13.57
C ARG A 128 -5.20 7.24 12.77
N ASN A 129 -4.70 6.04 13.02
CA ASN A 129 -3.75 5.35 12.14
C ASN A 129 -4.39 5.10 10.75
N LEU A 130 -3.55 4.72 9.77
CA LEU A 130 -4.04 4.32 8.46
C LEU A 130 -4.92 3.07 8.52
N TYR A 131 -5.88 2.98 7.60
CA TYR A 131 -6.63 1.74 7.40
C TYR A 131 -5.67 0.67 6.90
N ARG A 132 -5.64 -0.47 7.59
CA ARG A 132 -4.77 -1.60 7.29
C ARG A 132 -5.62 -2.78 6.82
N TYR A 133 -5.20 -3.39 5.73
CA TYR A 133 -5.83 -4.58 5.15
C TYR A 133 -5.09 -5.84 5.59
N ARG A 134 -5.83 -6.96 5.66
CA ARG A 134 -5.21 -8.26 5.96
C ARG A 134 -4.49 -8.75 4.72
N VAL A 135 -3.24 -9.17 4.91
CA VAL A 135 -2.38 -9.66 3.84
C VAL A 135 -1.98 -11.09 4.12
N ASN A 136 -2.13 -11.95 3.12
CA ASN A 136 -1.44 -13.24 3.05
C ASN A 136 -0.41 -13.16 1.94
N TYR A 137 0.86 -13.22 2.31
CA TYR A 137 1.97 -13.26 1.36
C TYR A 137 2.64 -14.63 1.42
N ILE A 138 2.58 -15.36 0.31
CA ILE A 138 3.22 -16.67 0.14
C ILE A 138 4.46 -16.44 -0.71
N ASN A 139 5.64 -16.59 -0.11
CA ASN A 139 6.94 -16.44 -0.74
C ASN A 139 7.36 -17.71 -1.51
N ASP A 140 6.48 -18.22 -2.37
CA ASP A 140 6.83 -19.31 -3.29
C ASP A 140 7.63 -18.79 -4.50
N ILE A 141 7.92 -19.67 -5.46
CA ILE A 141 8.74 -19.40 -6.65
C ILE A 141 8.21 -18.22 -7.48
N ASN A 142 6.92 -17.89 -7.38
CA ASN A 142 6.28 -16.78 -8.09
C ASN A 142 5.85 -15.62 -7.18
N GLY A 143 5.75 -15.83 -5.86
CA GLY A 143 5.36 -14.83 -4.88
C GLY A 143 3.89 -14.44 -5.04
N THR A 144 3.01 -14.98 -4.20
CA THR A 144 1.57 -14.65 -4.25
C THR A 144 1.20 -13.70 -3.12
N LEU A 145 0.62 -12.54 -3.47
CA LEU A 145 0.07 -11.57 -2.53
C LEU A 145 -1.46 -11.56 -2.61
N VAL A 146 -2.13 -11.89 -1.51
CA VAL A 146 -3.58 -11.78 -1.36
C VAL A 146 -3.90 -10.71 -0.33
N VAL A 147 -4.69 -9.71 -0.73
CA VAL A 147 -5.15 -8.63 0.15
C VAL A 147 -6.65 -8.77 0.35
N ASN A 148 -7.09 -8.89 1.60
CA ASN A 148 -8.49 -9.03 1.97
C ASN A 148 -8.97 -7.83 2.77
N ASN A 149 -10.18 -7.38 2.48
CA ASN A 149 -10.91 -6.50 3.38
C ASN A 149 -11.28 -7.31 4.62
N GLY A 150 -10.85 -6.84 5.80
CA GLY A 150 -11.01 -7.55 7.06
C GLY A 150 -12.42 -7.48 7.61
#